data_AF-A0A374T468-F1
#
_entry.id   AF-A0A374T468-F1
#
_cell.length_a   1.000
_cell.length_b   1.000
_cell.length_c   1.000
_cell.angle_alpha   90.00
_cell.angle_beta   90.00
_cell.angle_gamma   90.00
#
_symmetry.space_group_name_H-M   'P 1'
#
loop_
_entity.id
_entity.type
_entity.pdbx_description
1 polymer ?
#
loop_
_entity_poly.entity_id
_entity_poly.type
_entity_poly.pdbx_seq_one_letter_code
_entity_poly.pdbx_strand_id
1 'polypeptide(L)'
;ADAVDNLAGVEGMDIAFQGGTSAYLVKNAGNGIRLLIKAEKNEVDPMGIYRIVRFKASKKDRRIQWLTLKPSLLGSSDAKKKGFLAFAGHKYGAQSYLLDIPASELGPGEYGIIYLSVASAQEIPVGTFSIVD
;
A
#
# COMPACT_ATOMS: atom_id res chain seq x y z
N ALA A 1 15.18 7.03 -12.79
CA ALA A 1 15.21 6.82 -11.33
C ALA A 1 14.06 5.88 -11.02
N ASP A 2 14.35 4.71 -10.48
CA ASP A 2 13.29 3.80 -10.07
C ASP A 2 12.57 4.46 -8.89
N ALA A 3 11.23 4.49 -8.89
CA ALA A 3 10.45 5.11 -7.80
C ALA A 3 10.79 4.55 -6.40
N VAL A 4 11.42 3.37 -6.39
CA VAL A 4 11.95 2.67 -5.23
C VAL A 4 13.17 3.39 -4.62
N ASP A 5 14.00 4.08 -5.41
CA ASP A 5 15.19 4.80 -4.95
C ASP A 5 14.84 6.00 -4.06
N ASN A 6 13.67 6.61 -4.25
CA ASN A 6 13.25 7.81 -3.52
C ASN A 6 13.06 7.57 -2.02
N LEU A 7 12.94 6.30 -1.60
CA LEU A 7 12.74 5.89 -0.21
C LEU A 7 13.91 5.08 0.37
N ALA A 8 15.05 5.04 -0.33
CA ALA A 8 16.24 4.35 0.17
C ALA A 8 16.71 4.87 1.54
N GLY A 9 16.53 6.17 1.81
CA GLY A 9 16.89 6.80 3.09
C GLY A 9 16.01 6.41 4.28
N VAL A 10 14.88 5.74 4.05
CA VAL A 10 13.98 5.27 5.12
C VAL A 10 13.95 3.75 5.25
N GLU A 11 14.86 3.03 4.57
CA GLU A 11 14.96 1.57 4.67
C GLU A 11 15.12 1.11 6.11
N GLY A 12 14.27 0.16 6.53
CA GLY A 12 14.29 -0.40 7.89
C GLY A 12 13.72 0.51 8.99
N MET A 13 13.40 1.78 8.68
CA MET A 13 12.81 2.71 9.64
C MET A 13 11.36 2.36 9.96
N ASP A 14 10.93 2.66 11.20
CA ASP A 14 9.52 2.61 11.61
C ASP A 14 8.85 3.93 11.24
N ILE A 15 8.02 3.93 10.21
CA ILE A 15 7.28 5.11 9.75
C ILE A 15 5.94 5.15 10.48
N ALA A 16 5.66 6.29 11.13
CA ALA A 16 4.41 6.53 11.83
C ALA A 16 3.53 7.54 11.07
N PHE A 17 2.29 7.14 10.79
CA PHE A 17 1.23 7.99 10.27
C PHE A 17 0.27 8.35 11.40
N GLN A 18 -0.07 9.63 11.54
CA GLN A 18 -1.00 10.07 12.59
C GLN A 18 -2.40 9.49 12.40
N GLY A 19 -3.09 9.27 13.52
CA GLY A 19 -4.43 8.71 13.59
C GLY A 19 -4.42 7.18 13.60
N GLY A 20 -5.22 6.59 14.50
CA GLY A 20 -5.29 5.15 14.70
C GLY A 20 -6.26 4.41 13.76
N THR A 21 -7.19 5.13 13.12
CA THR A 21 -8.27 4.53 12.31
C THR A 21 -8.54 5.37 11.07
N SER A 22 -8.75 4.72 9.93
CA SER A 22 -9.10 5.42 8.69
C SER A 22 -10.56 5.89 8.73
N ALA A 23 -10.85 6.99 8.05
CA ALA A 23 -12.22 7.42 7.82
C ALA A 23 -12.97 6.53 6.80
N TYR A 24 -12.23 5.76 5.98
CA TYR A 24 -12.82 4.89 4.97
C TYR A 24 -12.94 3.47 5.50
N LEU A 25 -14.17 3.03 5.73
CA LEU A 25 -14.47 1.70 6.24
C LEU A 25 -14.93 0.77 5.12
N VAL A 26 -14.26 -0.36 4.97
CA VAL A 26 -14.62 -1.43 4.05
C VAL A 26 -15.22 -2.57 4.87
N LYS A 27 -16.46 -2.93 4.54
CA LYS A 27 -17.16 -4.11 5.05
C LYS A 27 -17.09 -5.23 4.02
N ASN A 28 -17.15 -6.48 4.47
CA ASN A 28 -17.25 -7.66 3.61
C ASN A 28 -16.10 -7.81 2.58
N ALA A 29 -14.85 -7.80 3.07
CA ALA A 29 -13.66 -8.05 2.25
C ALA A 29 -13.43 -9.53 1.86
N GLY A 30 -14.43 -10.40 2.07
CA GLY A 30 -14.32 -11.85 1.86
C GLY A 30 -14.04 -12.29 0.42
N ASN A 31 -14.30 -11.42 -0.55
CA ASN A 31 -14.00 -11.67 -1.97
C ASN A 31 -12.75 -10.92 -2.46
N GLY A 32 -11.96 -10.34 -1.55
CA GLY A 32 -10.88 -9.42 -1.90
C GLY A 32 -11.38 -7.98 -2.06
N ILE A 33 -10.45 -7.08 -2.34
CA ILE A 33 -10.73 -5.65 -2.56
C ILE A 33 -10.13 -5.24 -3.90
N ARG A 34 -10.90 -4.46 -4.66
CA ARG A 34 -10.42 -3.81 -5.88
C ARG A 34 -10.38 -2.31 -5.69
N LEU A 35 -9.21 -1.72 -5.93
CA LEU A 35 -8.96 -0.29 -5.80
C LEU A 35 -8.86 0.33 -7.20
N LEU A 36 -9.76 1.25 -7.52
CA LEU A 36 -9.66 2.08 -8.71
C LEU A 36 -8.95 3.38 -8.34
N ILE A 37 -7.72 3.55 -8.83
CA ILE A 37 -6.91 4.74 -8.54
C ILE A 37 -6.85 5.59 -9.80
N LYS A 38 -7.41 6.80 -9.72
CA LYS A 38 -7.34 7.78 -10.81
C LYS A 38 -5.90 8.32 -10.93
N ALA A 39 -5.42 8.44 -12.15
CA ALA A 39 -4.14 9.04 -12.49
C ALA A 39 -4.33 10.01 -13.67
N GLU A 40 -3.38 10.91 -13.91
CA GLU A 40 -3.40 11.73 -15.12
C GLU A 40 -3.15 10.88 -16.38
N LYS A 41 -2.18 9.97 -16.29
CA LYS A 41 -1.84 8.96 -17.29
C LYS A 41 -1.49 7.64 -16.60
N ASN A 42 -1.70 6.52 -17.28
CA ASN A 42 -1.42 5.19 -16.74
C ASN A 42 -0.28 4.45 -17.47
N GLU A 43 0.77 5.16 -17.86
CA GLU A 43 1.82 4.63 -18.73
C GLU A 43 2.83 3.73 -17.99
N VAL A 44 2.95 3.86 -16.66
CA VAL A 44 3.89 3.11 -15.82
C VAL A 44 3.24 1.81 -15.32
N ASP A 45 4.05 0.78 -15.07
CA ASP A 45 3.56 -0.44 -14.41
C ASP A 45 3.14 -0.13 -12.95
N PRO A 46 1.86 -0.32 -12.57
CA PRO A 46 1.39 -0.08 -11.21
C PRO A 46 2.14 -0.89 -10.14
N MET A 47 2.64 -2.09 -10.49
CA MET A 47 3.42 -2.92 -9.56
C MET A 47 4.74 -2.25 -9.16
N GLY A 48 5.29 -1.39 -10.03
CA GLY A 48 6.51 -0.63 -9.78
C GLY A 48 6.30 0.60 -8.89
N ILE A 49 5.09 1.13 -8.80
CA ILE A 49 4.82 2.46 -8.22
C ILE A 49 3.85 2.46 -7.05
N TYR A 50 3.20 1.34 -6.73
CA TYR A 50 2.33 1.23 -5.56
C TYR A 50 2.83 0.20 -4.55
N ARG A 51 2.67 0.51 -3.26
CA ARG A 51 2.76 -0.47 -2.17
C ARG A 51 1.47 -0.46 -1.37
N ILE A 52 0.97 -1.66 -1.06
CA ILE A 52 -0.17 -1.86 -0.19
C ILE A 52 0.35 -2.48 1.10
N VAL A 53 0.05 -1.83 2.22
CA VAL A 53 0.56 -2.24 3.54
C VAL A 53 -0.58 -2.41 4.53
N ARG A 54 -0.43 -3.36 5.44
CA ARG A 54 -1.20 -3.47 6.67
C ARG A 54 -0.39 -2.85 7.80
N PHE A 55 -0.96 -1.86 8.44
CA PHE A 55 -0.31 -1.16 9.53
C PHE A 55 -0.39 -1.95 10.84
N LYS A 56 0.60 -1.72 11.69
CA LYS A 56 0.46 -1.91 13.13
C LYS A 56 -0.21 -0.65 13.70
N ALA A 57 -1.49 -0.75 14.02
CA ALA A 57 -2.27 0.38 14.50
C ALA A 57 -2.27 0.47 16.03
N SER A 58 -2.26 1.70 16.53
CA SER A 58 -2.54 2.06 17.92
C SER A 58 -3.68 3.07 17.96
N LYS A 59 -4.08 3.54 19.15
CA LYS A 59 -5.08 4.63 19.25
C LYS A 59 -4.60 5.95 18.62
N LYS A 60 -3.29 6.16 18.53
CA LYS A 60 -2.68 7.46 18.17
C LYS A 60 -2.10 7.46 16.75
N ASP A 61 -1.65 6.32 16.28
CA ASP A 61 -0.89 6.21 15.04
C ASP A 61 -1.08 4.86 14.34
N ARG A 62 -0.66 4.82 13.08
CA ARG A 62 -0.49 3.63 12.24
C ARG A 62 0.97 3.53 11.83
N ARG A 63 1.58 2.36 12.03
CA ARG A 63 3.01 2.17 11.83
C ARG A 63 3.34 1.07 10.83
N ILE A 64 4.43 1.25 10.10
CA ILE A 64 5.00 0.26 9.21
C ILE A 64 6.52 0.34 9.26
N GLN A 65 7.18 -0.82 9.35
CA GLN A 65 8.62 -0.86 9.12
C GLN A 65 8.85 -0.88 7.61
N TRP A 66 9.50 0.15 7.09
CA TRP A 66 9.71 0.27 5.65
C TRP A 66 10.67 -0.80 5.13
N LEU A 67 10.33 -1.34 3.96
CA LEU A 67 11.18 -2.21 3.18
C LEU A 67 11.10 -1.86 1.70
N THR A 68 12.27 -1.76 1.11
CA THR A 68 12.49 -1.52 -0.31
C THR A 68 12.32 -2.84 -1.05
N LEU A 69 11.09 -3.09 -1.51
CA LEU A 69 10.75 -4.31 -2.23
C LEU A 69 10.74 -4.07 -3.74
N LYS A 70 11.38 -4.94 -4.50
CA LYS A 70 11.14 -5.05 -5.95
C LYS A 70 9.75 -5.66 -6.20
N PRO A 71 9.08 -5.35 -7.32
CA PRO A 71 7.77 -5.91 -7.65
C PRO A 71 7.71 -7.44 -7.56
N SER A 72 8.76 -8.13 -7.99
CA SER A 72 8.87 -9.60 -7.96
C SER A 72 8.93 -10.21 -6.55
N LEU A 73 9.16 -9.39 -5.52
CA LEU A 73 9.22 -9.83 -4.11
C LEU A 73 7.91 -9.54 -3.35
N LEU A 74 6.95 -8.86 -3.99
CA LEU A 74 5.62 -8.67 -3.44
C LEU A 74 4.94 -10.05 -3.30
N GLY A 75 4.45 -10.34 -2.09
CA GLY A 75 3.88 -11.64 -1.75
C GLY A 75 4.87 -12.69 -1.22
N SER A 76 6.16 -12.37 -1.14
CA SER A 76 7.12 -13.20 -0.40
C SER A 76 6.75 -13.28 1.09
N SER A 77 7.14 -14.38 1.75
CA SER A 77 6.89 -14.58 3.18
C SER A 77 7.46 -13.45 4.04
N ASP A 78 8.60 -12.89 3.66
CA ASP A 78 9.24 -11.81 4.42
C ASP A 78 8.55 -10.47 4.23
N ALA A 79 8.11 -10.15 3.00
CA ALA A 79 7.26 -8.99 2.74
C ALA A 79 5.98 -9.03 3.60
N LYS A 80 5.30 -10.19 3.61
CA LYS A 80 4.06 -10.40 4.38
C LYS A 80 4.26 -10.24 5.88
N LYS A 81 5.31 -10.83 6.45
CA LYS A 81 5.65 -10.67 7.88
C LYS A 81 5.85 -9.21 8.28
N LYS A 82 6.26 -8.37 7.33
CA LYS A 82 6.54 -6.95 7.55
C LYS A 82 5.34 -6.06 7.23
N GLY A 83 4.22 -6.65 6.83
CA GLY A 83 2.96 -5.95 6.59
C GLY A 83 2.76 -5.54 5.13
N PHE A 84 3.62 -5.94 4.19
CA PHE A 84 3.39 -5.68 2.76
C PHE A 84 2.51 -6.76 2.16
N LEU A 85 1.45 -6.34 1.46
CA LEU A 85 0.49 -7.25 0.86
C LEU A 85 0.92 -7.65 -0.56
N ALA A 86 0.57 -8.87 -0.95
CA ALA A 86 0.49 -9.21 -2.36
C ALA A 86 -0.72 -8.52 -3.01
N PHE A 87 -0.57 -8.10 -4.25
CA PHE A 87 -1.67 -7.61 -5.08
C PHE A 87 -1.33 -7.81 -6.56
N ALA A 88 -2.34 -7.78 -7.42
CA ALA A 88 -2.15 -7.61 -8.85
C ALA A 88 -2.50 -6.18 -9.25
N GLY A 89 -1.76 -5.61 -10.21
CA GLY A 89 -1.95 -4.24 -10.66
C GLY A 89 -2.08 -4.20 -12.17
N HIS A 90 -3.10 -3.49 -12.65
CA HIS A 90 -3.38 -3.36 -14.08
C HIS A 90 -3.66 -1.92 -14.45
N LYS A 91 -3.28 -1.54 -15.67
CA LYS A 91 -3.77 -0.31 -16.30
C LYS A 91 -5.27 -0.44 -16.54
N TYR A 92 -6.04 0.59 -16.25
CA TYR A 92 -7.48 0.61 -16.42
C TYR A 92 -7.93 1.85 -17.21
N GLY A 93 -8.48 1.63 -18.41
CA GLY A 93 -8.77 2.71 -19.35
C GLY A 93 -7.51 3.52 -19.72
N ALA A 94 -7.68 4.84 -19.93
CA ALA A 94 -6.57 5.73 -20.30
C ALA A 94 -5.92 6.48 -19.10
N GLN A 95 -6.58 6.49 -17.94
CA GLN A 95 -6.26 7.43 -16.86
C GLN A 95 -6.52 6.84 -15.46
N SER A 96 -6.36 5.54 -15.31
CA SER A 96 -6.53 4.87 -14.02
C SER A 96 -5.70 3.60 -13.93
N TYR A 97 -5.49 3.15 -12.70
CA TYR A 97 -4.99 1.84 -12.36
C TYR A 97 -6.05 1.07 -11.56
N LEU A 98 -6.12 -0.24 -11.78
CA LEU A 98 -6.90 -1.16 -10.98
C LEU A 98 -5.93 -2.04 -10.18
N LEU A 99 -6.03 -1.99 -8.85
CA LEU A 99 -5.26 -2.87 -7.97
C LEU A 99 -6.19 -3.89 -7.32
N ASP A 100 -5.89 -5.17 -7.49
CA ASP A 100 -6.66 -6.30 -6.98
C ASP A 100 -5.92 -6.94 -5.80
N ILE A 101 -6.48 -6.80 -4.60
CA ILE A 101 -5.96 -7.42 -3.37
C ILE A 101 -6.76 -8.70 -3.09
N PRO A 102 -6.13 -9.88 -3.11
CA PRO A 102 -6.84 -11.13 -2.89
C PRO A 102 -7.28 -11.26 -1.42
N ALA A 103 -8.42 -11.93 -1.19
CA ALA A 103 -9.00 -12.11 0.14
C ALA A 103 -8.01 -12.71 1.16
N SER A 104 -7.09 -13.56 0.71
CA SER A 104 -6.06 -14.19 1.55
C SER A 104 -5.08 -13.20 2.19
N GLU A 105 -4.98 -11.98 1.67
CA GLU A 105 -4.14 -10.91 2.21
C GLU A 105 -4.92 -10.00 3.18
N LEU A 106 -6.23 -10.23 3.31
CA LEU A 106 -7.14 -9.32 3.99
C LEU A 106 -7.67 -9.93 5.28
N GLY A 107 -7.85 -9.05 6.26
CA GLY A 107 -8.53 -9.30 7.52
C GLY A 107 -8.80 -7.98 8.24
N PRO A 108 -9.49 -7.98 9.38
CA PRO A 108 -9.80 -6.76 10.11
C PRO A 108 -8.53 -5.96 10.46
N GLY A 109 -8.55 -4.64 10.25
CA GLY A 109 -7.42 -3.78 10.57
C GLY A 109 -7.24 -2.59 9.63
N GLU A 110 -6.09 -1.93 9.78
CA GLU A 110 -5.74 -0.69 9.09
C GLU A 110 -4.80 -0.93 7.92
N TYR A 111 -5.10 -0.33 6.77
CA TYR A 111 -4.35 -0.50 5.54
C TYR A 111 -3.96 0.83 4.91
N GLY A 112 -2.86 0.82 4.17
CA GLY A 112 -2.30 1.96 3.46
C GLY A 112 -2.02 1.64 2.00
N ILE A 113 -2.25 2.64 1.15
CA ILE A 113 -1.93 2.64 -0.28
C ILE A 113 -0.90 3.75 -0.48
N ILE A 114 0.33 3.38 -0.77
CA ILE A 114 1.46 4.30 -0.88
C ILE A 114 1.84 4.42 -2.34
N TYR A 115 1.93 5.66 -2.83
CA TYR A 115 2.33 5.98 -4.20
C TYR A 115 3.81 6.40 -4.23
N LEU A 116 4.66 5.49 -4.70
CA LEU A 116 6.12 5.62 -4.63
C LEU A 116 6.68 6.73 -5.51
N SER A 117 6.02 7.05 -6.65
CA SER A 117 6.60 8.00 -7.61
C SER A 117 6.75 9.43 -7.08
N VAL A 118 6.00 9.79 -6.05
CA VAL A 118 6.10 11.11 -5.38
C VAL A 118 6.48 11.01 -3.91
N ALA A 119 6.67 9.79 -3.39
CA ALA A 119 7.11 9.59 -2.02
C ALA A 119 8.59 9.96 -1.88
N SER A 120 8.96 10.53 -0.73
CA SER A 120 10.32 10.86 -0.34
C SER A 120 10.55 10.54 1.14
N ALA A 121 11.80 10.61 1.59
CA ALA A 121 12.13 10.42 3.00
C ALA A 121 11.46 11.46 3.93
N GLN A 122 11.13 12.64 3.40
CA GLN A 122 10.48 13.72 4.15
C GLN A 122 8.95 13.57 4.17
N GLU A 123 8.37 13.07 3.08
CA GLU A 123 6.91 12.98 2.93
C GLU A 123 6.53 11.73 2.13
N ILE A 124 5.69 10.90 2.76
CA ILE A 124 5.16 9.67 2.17
C ILE A 124 3.64 9.83 2.03
N PRO A 125 3.13 10.11 0.82
CA PRO A 125 1.70 10.21 0.60
C PRO A 125 1.06 8.84 0.77
N VAL A 126 -0.03 8.80 1.54
CA VAL A 126 -0.74 7.57 1.86
C VAL A 126 -2.25 7.76 1.78
N GLY A 127 -2.90 6.95 0.96
CA GLY A 127 -4.34 6.68 1.08
C GLY A 127 -4.55 5.61 2.14
N THR A 128 -5.60 5.70 2.95
CA THR A 128 -5.87 4.70 4.00
C THR A 128 -7.29 4.16 3.91
N PHE A 129 -7.47 2.93 4.35
CA PHE A 129 -8.77 2.33 4.59
C PHE A 129 -8.68 1.32 5.75
N SER A 130 -9.80 1.10 6.42
CA SER A 130 -9.95 0.12 7.48
C SER A 130 -10.87 -1.00 7.01
N ILE A 131 -10.48 -2.24 7.25
CA ILE A 131 -11.41 -3.37 7.13
C ILE A 131 -12.01 -3.61 8.50
N VAL A 132 -13.34 -3.55 8.55
CA VAL A 132 -14.14 -3.80 9.75
C VAL A 132 -15.06 -4.98 9.50
N ASP A 133 -15.26 -5.79 10.53
CA ASP A 133 -16.29 -6.85 10.53
C ASP A 133 -17.71 -6.25 10.64
#